data_AF-A0A938X206-F1
#
_entry.id   AF-A0A938X206-F1
#
_cell.length_a   1.000
_cell.length_b   1.000
_cell.length_c   1.000
_cell.angle_alpha   90.00
_cell.angle_beta   90.00
_cell.angle_gamma   90.00
#
_symmetry.space_group_name_H-M   'P 1'
#
loop_
_entity.id
_entity.type
_entity.pdbx_description
1 polymer ?
#
loop_
_entity_poly.entity_id
_entity_poly.type
_entity_poly.pdbx_seq_one_letter_code
_entity_poly.pdbx_strand_id
1 'polypeptide(L)'
;MLTEKNMRVVVRGGGDLASGVIAKLYHSGFQVVVLECRMPAAIRRTVSFSEAVYQKEVTVEGITAKLADEEIVERILAEEKIPVLVDPEGDWIRRWNPDIVVDAILAKRNLGTRIEMAPVTIGLGPGFVAGKDVHAVVETKRGHDLGRIYYRGSAIPNTGVPGVIGGVAAERVIYAPAEGILTGCRTIGDLVHKGEVIARIGDCPVQASIDGILRGILPDGFPVKQGFKMADIDPRLEERDNCRSISDKARCIAGGVLEAVLHLQTLEEAFSLRNILKIDPGKHRLIAVTGAGGKTTLIYELAKELRSAGYRTVVAATAHMWKEGRYGFTPIGGGYEGDKITGLAPGEPRKLLDEYDVVIVEADGSRGLPLKCPGDQEPVIPDGTDLVIGVAGATAIGQTFREACHRFPVACRYLGRSPEEKITAEDLAVCLTSDVGQKKQVACEYRYLVNQAEELDEETREALCHLLEKGKDYGAAVSFFQKRWYNDSTIQKTEVNEEKRC
;
A
#
# COMPACT_ATOMS: atom_id res chain seq x y z
N MET A 1 -9.57 0.20 -19.73
CA MET A 1 -9.66 -0.38 -18.38
C MET A 1 -8.96 0.44 -17.28
N LEU A 2 -8.39 1.63 -17.56
CA LEU A 2 -8.00 2.61 -16.50
C LEU A 2 -8.93 3.84 -16.46
N THR A 3 -9.93 3.90 -17.34
CA THR A 3 -10.75 5.08 -17.62
C THR A 3 -11.81 5.41 -16.57
N GLU A 4 -11.98 4.60 -15.52
CA GLU A 4 -13.03 4.83 -14.50
C GLU A 4 -12.49 5.28 -13.13
N LYS A 5 -11.16 5.31 -12.90
CA LYS A 5 -10.60 5.86 -11.65
C LYS A 5 -9.52 6.89 -11.95
N ASN A 6 -9.80 8.16 -11.62
CA ASN A 6 -8.78 9.21 -11.46
C ASN A 6 -7.93 8.89 -10.23
N MET A 7 -7.03 7.91 -10.34
CA MET A 7 -6.16 7.50 -9.24
C MET A 7 -5.15 8.59 -8.90
N ARG A 8 -5.04 8.86 -7.61
CA ARG A 8 -4.19 9.88 -7.03
C ARG A 8 -2.83 9.30 -6.68
N VAL A 9 -1.78 9.90 -7.21
CA VAL A 9 -0.40 9.45 -6.99
C VAL A 9 0.44 10.58 -6.45
N VAL A 10 1.09 10.34 -5.32
CA VAL A 10 2.18 11.19 -4.83
C VAL A 10 3.51 10.58 -5.23
N VAL A 11 4.36 11.37 -5.88
CA VAL A 11 5.77 11.03 -6.08
C VAL A 11 6.62 11.91 -5.17
N ARG A 12 7.33 11.29 -4.22
CA ARG A 12 8.32 12.00 -3.39
C ARG A 12 9.63 12.10 -4.16
N GLY A 13 10.11 13.32 -4.38
CA GLY A 13 11.24 13.63 -5.24
C GLY A 13 10.83 13.90 -6.69
N GLY A 14 11.36 14.97 -7.29
CA GLY A 14 11.12 15.43 -8.65
C GLY A 14 12.40 15.50 -9.51
N GLY A 15 13.48 14.84 -9.09
CA GLY A 15 14.74 14.81 -9.83
C GLY A 15 14.70 13.99 -11.13
N ASP A 16 15.87 13.79 -11.76
CA ASP A 16 16.01 13.16 -13.08
C ASP A 16 15.32 11.78 -13.19
N LEU A 17 15.62 10.84 -12.28
CA LEU A 17 15.00 9.51 -12.33
C LEU A 17 13.51 9.54 -11.98
N ALA A 18 13.12 10.39 -11.02
CA ALA A 18 11.72 10.58 -10.66
C ALA A 18 10.91 11.13 -11.83
N SER A 19 11.50 11.99 -12.66
CA SER A 19 10.82 12.59 -13.80
C SER A 19 10.39 11.57 -14.84
N GLY A 20 11.13 10.48 -15.02
CA GLY A 20 10.68 9.34 -15.82
C GLY A 20 9.43 8.65 -15.24
N VAL A 21 9.38 8.50 -13.92
CA VAL A 21 8.23 7.91 -13.21
C VAL A 21 7.00 8.82 -13.33
N ILE A 22 7.19 10.11 -13.01
CA ILE A 22 6.16 11.14 -13.10
C ILE A 22 5.57 11.18 -14.51
N ALA A 23 6.42 11.24 -15.54
CA ALA A 23 5.97 11.29 -16.93
C ALA A 23 5.19 10.04 -17.33
N LYS A 24 5.64 8.84 -16.95
CA LYS A 24 4.94 7.60 -17.29
C LYS A 24 3.59 7.49 -16.60
N LEU A 25 3.50 7.86 -15.32
CA LEU A 25 2.24 7.87 -14.59
C LEU A 25 1.27 8.91 -15.17
N TYR A 26 1.75 10.13 -15.44
CA TYR A 26 0.95 11.17 -16.09
C TYR A 26 0.37 10.69 -17.43
N HIS A 27 1.20 10.13 -18.32
CA HIS A 27 0.73 9.59 -19.60
C HIS A 27 -0.18 8.37 -19.48
N SER A 28 -0.15 7.67 -18.34
CA SER A 28 -1.04 6.54 -18.06
C SER A 28 -2.38 6.98 -17.44
N GLY A 29 -2.62 8.30 -17.31
CA GLY A 29 -3.89 8.86 -16.83
C GLY A 29 -4.00 9.07 -15.32
N PHE A 30 -2.90 8.93 -14.58
CA PHE A 30 -2.88 9.17 -13.13
C PHE A 30 -2.87 10.67 -12.80
N GLN A 31 -3.54 11.07 -11.73
CA GLN A 31 -3.39 12.41 -11.15
C GLN A 31 -2.12 12.44 -10.30
N VAL A 32 -1.05 13.00 -10.86
CA VAL A 32 0.27 12.99 -10.22
C VAL A 32 0.54 14.30 -9.49
N VAL A 33 0.95 14.21 -8.23
CA VAL A 33 1.47 15.31 -7.42
C VAL A 33 2.90 15.00 -6.99
N VAL A 34 3.79 15.98 -7.06
CA VAL A 34 5.20 15.83 -6.67
C VAL A 34 5.46 16.54 -5.35
N LEU A 35 6.08 15.84 -4.40
CA LEU A 35 6.57 16.43 -3.15
C LEU A 35 8.09 16.57 -3.22
N GLU A 36 8.59 17.73 -2.84
CA GLU A 36 10.01 18.05 -3.00
C GLU A 36 10.54 18.92 -1.86
N CYS A 37 11.87 18.97 -1.70
CA CYS A 37 12.52 19.83 -0.73
C CYS A 37 12.67 21.28 -1.24
N ARG A 38 13.01 22.20 -0.33
CA ARG A 38 13.18 23.64 -0.64
C ARG A 38 14.31 23.93 -1.62
N MET A 39 15.35 23.10 -1.63
CA MET A 39 16.52 23.26 -2.50
C MET A 39 16.83 21.91 -3.19
N PRO A 40 16.10 21.56 -4.26
CA PRO A 40 16.34 20.34 -5.00
C PRO A 40 17.76 20.27 -5.56
N ALA A 41 18.43 19.13 -5.41
CA ALA A 41 19.81 18.90 -5.84
C ALA A 41 19.91 18.19 -7.21
N ALA A 42 18.95 18.44 -8.11
CA ALA A 42 18.95 17.81 -9.43
C ALA A 42 20.09 18.37 -10.29
N ILE A 43 20.94 17.48 -10.81
CA ILE A 43 22.05 17.86 -11.72
C ILE A 43 21.52 18.02 -13.15
N ARG A 44 20.69 17.10 -13.63
CA ARG A 44 20.05 17.18 -14.95
C ARG A 44 18.77 18.00 -14.88
N ARG A 45 18.91 19.31 -14.62
CA ARG A 45 17.81 20.24 -14.35
C ARG A 45 16.83 20.41 -15.50
N THR A 46 17.32 20.37 -16.74
CA THR A 46 16.51 20.46 -17.98
C THR A 46 15.50 19.34 -18.16
N VAL A 47 15.60 18.26 -17.38
CA VAL A 47 14.70 17.10 -17.43
C VAL A 47 14.19 16.71 -16.04
N SER A 48 14.21 17.64 -15.08
CA SER A 48 13.76 17.41 -13.71
C SER A 48 12.56 18.29 -13.37
N PHE A 49 11.42 17.70 -13.02
CA PHE A 49 10.24 18.46 -12.57
C PHE A 49 10.47 19.25 -11.29
N SER A 50 11.46 18.88 -10.47
CA SER A 50 11.86 19.63 -9.28
C SER A 50 12.37 21.05 -9.60
N GLU A 51 12.73 21.34 -10.85
CA GLU A 51 13.11 22.68 -11.28
C GLU A 51 11.97 23.70 -11.13
N ALA A 52 10.70 23.24 -11.09
CA ALA A 52 9.55 24.09 -10.76
C ALA A 52 9.69 24.79 -9.40
N VAL A 53 10.42 24.22 -8.43
CA VAL A 53 10.68 24.87 -7.14
C VAL A 53 11.43 26.20 -7.32
N TYR A 54 12.37 26.23 -8.26
CA TYR A 54 13.16 27.41 -8.61
C TYR A 54 12.42 28.32 -9.60
N GLN A 55 11.94 27.76 -10.72
CA GLN A 55 11.41 28.52 -11.85
C GLN A 55 9.90 28.81 -11.76
N LYS A 56 9.21 28.29 -10.74
CA LYS A 56 7.75 28.30 -10.56
C LYS A 56 6.97 27.47 -11.55
N GLU A 57 7.49 27.24 -12.75
CA GLU A 57 6.91 26.38 -13.77
C GLU A 57 8.03 25.78 -14.64
N VAL A 58 7.89 24.51 -15.03
CA VAL A 58 8.84 23.83 -15.92
C VAL A 58 8.10 22.87 -16.85
N THR A 59 8.58 22.72 -18.08
CA THR A 59 8.06 21.74 -19.04
C THR A 59 9.13 20.72 -19.40
N VAL A 60 8.84 19.43 -19.20
CA VAL A 60 9.72 18.31 -19.55
C VAL A 60 8.96 17.38 -20.48
N GLU A 61 9.49 17.14 -21.69
CA GLU A 61 8.87 16.29 -22.72
C GLU A 61 7.38 16.60 -22.97
N GLY A 62 7.01 17.89 -22.97
CA GLY A 62 5.63 18.34 -23.20
C GLY A 62 4.71 18.32 -21.98
N ILE A 63 5.18 17.82 -20.84
CA ILE A 63 4.45 17.82 -19.58
C ILE A 63 4.84 19.05 -18.77
N THR A 64 3.88 19.86 -18.35
CA THR A 64 4.12 21.05 -17.53
C THR A 64 3.88 20.75 -16.05
N ALA A 65 4.86 21.08 -15.22
CA ALA A 65 4.75 21.05 -13.77
C ALA A 65 4.88 22.46 -13.19
N LYS A 66 4.11 22.75 -12.14
CA LYS A 66 4.00 24.08 -11.54
C LYS A 66 4.14 24.01 -10.02
N LEU A 67 4.89 24.95 -9.46
CA LEU A 67 4.98 25.11 -8.01
C LEU A 67 3.59 25.41 -7.43
N ALA A 68 3.21 24.66 -6.41
CA ALA A 68 1.91 24.73 -5.79
C ALA A 68 2.02 24.89 -4.27
N ASP A 69 1.05 25.58 -3.70
CA ASP A 69 0.62 25.41 -2.31
C ASP A 69 -0.61 24.48 -2.28
N GLU A 70 -1.09 24.15 -1.08
CA GLU A 70 -2.22 23.23 -0.88
C GLU A 70 -3.52 23.73 -1.55
N GLU A 71 -3.71 25.05 -1.68
CA GLU A 71 -4.96 25.65 -2.16
C GLU A 71 -5.12 25.52 -3.68
N ILE A 72 -4.01 25.48 -4.42
CA ILE A 72 -4.04 25.53 -5.89
C ILE A 72 -3.78 24.18 -6.57
N VAL A 73 -3.53 23.10 -5.80
CA VAL A 73 -3.26 21.76 -6.32
C VAL A 73 -4.37 21.29 -7.25
N GLU A 74 -5.62 21.27 -6.77
CA GLU A 74 -6.76 20.74 -7.54
C GLU A 74 -7.00 21.54 -8.83
N ARG A 75 -6.72 22.85 -8.81
CA ARG A 75 -6.78 23.70 -10.00
C ARG A 75 -5.70 23.32 -11.02
N ILE A 76 -4.47 23.10 -10.57
CA ILE A 76 -3.35 22.70 -11.46
C ILE A 76 -3.64 21.32 -12.09
N LEU A 77 -4.16 20.37 -11.31
CA LEU A 77 -4.56 19.05 -11.81
C LEU A 77 -5.69 19.15 -12.85
N ALA A 78 -6.68 20.03 -12.63
CA ALA A 78 -7.76 20.28 -13.58
C ALA A 78 -7.29 20.92 -14.90
N GLU A 79 -6.14 21.60 -14.90
CA GLU A 79 -5.46 22.13 -16.09
C GLU A 79 -4.57 21.08 -16.80
N GLU A 80 -4.64 19.80 -16.41
CA GLU A 80 -3.77 18.72 -16.90
C GLU A 80 -2.27 19.04 -16.69
N LYS A 81 -1.94 19.62 -15.54
CA LYS A 81 -0.56 19.94 -15.14
C LYS A 81 -0.21 19.24 -13.84
N ILE A 82 1.08 19.16 -13.55
CA ILE A 82 1.61 18.49 -12.36
C ILE A 82 1.92 19.51 -11.27
N PRO A 83 1.18 19.54 -10.15
CA PRO A 83 1.56 20.37 -9.01
C PRO A 83 2.82 19.81 -8.32
N VAL A 84 3.73 20.72 -7.95
CA VAL A 84 4.94 20.43 -7.18
C VAL A 84 4.86 21.19 -5.87
N LEU A 85 4.78 20.48 -4.74
CA LEU A 85 4.72 21.09 -3.41
C LEU A 85 6.06 20.96 -2.70
N VAL A 86 6.41 22.00 -1.95
CA VAL A 86 7.60 22.01 -1.10
C VAL A 86 7.24 21.41 0.27
N ASP A 87 7.33 20.09 0.36
CA ASP A 87 7.01 19.28 1.53
C ASP A 87 8.02 18.13 1.68
N PRO A 88 9.20 18.40 2.29
CA PRO A 88 10.26 17.39 2.41
C PRO A 88 9.86 16.21 3.31
N GLU A 89 9.05 16.45 4.33
CA GLU A 89 8.63 15.42 5.29
C GLU A 89 7.50 14.54 4.75
N GLY A 90 6.72 15.04 3.78
CA GLY A 90 5.60 14.34 3.19
C GLY A 90 4.34 14.38 4.05
N ASP A 91 4.19 15.43 4.87
CA ASP A 91 3.04 15.60 5.75
C ASP A 91 1.72 15.68 4.98
N TRP A 92 1.78 16.24 3.77
CA TRP A 92 0.62 16.45 2.92
C TRP A 92 0.02 15.14 2.36
N ILE A 93 0.80 14.05 2.31
CA ILE A 93 0.34 12.72 1.90
C ILE A 93 -0.90 12.31 2.70
N ARG A 94 -0.88 12.52 4.03
CA ARG A 94 -2.00 12.13 4.90
C ARG A 94 -3.27 12.95 4.63
N ARG A 95 -3.11 14.22 4.24
CA ARG A 95 -4.23 15.13 4.00
C ARG A 95 -4.87 14.88 2.64
N TRP A 96 -4.04 14.65 1.62
CA TRP A 96 -4.52 14.43 0.26
C TRP A 96 -5.01 12.99 0.01
N ASN A 97 -4.58 12.04 0.87
CA ASN A 97 -5.00 10.64 0.91
C ASN A 97 -4.92 9.95 -0.48
N PRO A 98 -3.71 9.80 -1.05
CA PRO A 98 -3.51 9.21 -2.37
C PRO A 98 -3.73 7.69 -2.37
N ASP A 99 -4.03 7.14 -3.54
CA ASP A 99 -4.08 5.69 -3.78
C ASP A 99 -2.67 5.09 -3.85
N ILE A 100 -1.71 5.88 -4.34
CA ILE A 100 -0.34 5.45 -4.57
C ILE A 100 0.66 6.48 -4.05
N VAL A 101 1.72 6.02 -3.40
CA VAL A 101 2.92 6.80 -3.05
C VAL A 101 4.15 6.14 -3.68
N VAL A 102 4.94 6.90 -4.41
CA VAL A 102 6.24 6.46 -4.93
C VAL A 102 7.33 7.29 -4.28
N ASP A 103 8.23 6.67 -3.52
CA ASP A 103 9.43 7.34 -3.02
C ASP A 103 10.56 7.23 -4.05
N ALA A 104 10.77 8.36 -4.74
CA ALA A 104 11.81 8.55 -5.74
C ALA A 104 12.91 9.53 -5.27
N ILE A 105 13.06 9.75 -3.95
CA ILE A 105 14.08 10.63 -3.37
C ILE A 105 15.50 10.07 -3.59
N LEU A 106 15.63 8.74 -3.65
CA LEU A 106 16.90 8.02 -3.89
C LEU A 106 17.99 8.32 -2.85
N ALA A 107 17.57 8.53 -1.59
CA ALA A 107 18.46 8.83 -0.48
C ALA A 107 19.38 7.67 -0.06
N LYS A 108 19.18 6.46 -0.62
CA LYS A 108 19.88 5.20 -0.28
C LYS A 108 19.64 4.71 1.16
N ARG A 109 18.72 5.36 1.87
CA ARG A 109 18.21 5.05 3.20
C ARG A 109 16.77 5.56 3.27
N ASN A 110 15.94 4.90 4.05
CA ASN A 110 14.57 5.35 4.27
C ASN A 110 14.56 6.67 5.09
N LEU A 111 13.99 7.73 4.53
CA LEU A 111 13.84 9.05 5.18
C LEU A 111 12.44 9.27 5.77
N GLY A 112 11.75 8.19 6.14
CA GLY A 112 10.45 8.25 6.79
C GLY A 112 9.28 7.78 5.94
N THR A 113 9.53 7.21 4.75
CA THR A 113 8.51 6.49 3.98
C THR A 113 8.08 5.25 4.75
N ARG A 114 6.77 5.06 4.84
CA ARG A 114 6.17 3.89 5.51
C ARG A 114 5.15 3.25 4.59
N ILE A 115 4.98 1.95 4.78
CA ILE A 115 4.15 1.11 3.93
C ILE A 115 2.68 1.55 3.95
N GLU A 116 2.23 2.16 5.05
CA GLU A 116 0.86 2.64 5.25
C GLU A 116 0.59 4.05 4.71
N MET A 117 1.55 4.66 4.00
CA MET A 117 1.35 6.00 3.42
C MET A 117 0.28 6.04 2.34
N ALA A 118 0.05 4.92 1.66
CA ALA A 118 -1.02 4.72 0.67
C ALA A 118 -1.32 3.21 0.51
N PRO A 119 -2.48 2.83 -0.05
CA PRO A 119 -2.78 1.46 -0.47
C PRO A 119 -1.66 0.83 -1.31
N VAL A 120 -0.99 1.61 -2.16
CA VAL A 120 0.22 1.19 -2.89
C VAL A 120 1.39 2.14 -2.57
N THR A 121 2.39 1.67 -1.83
CA THR A 121 3.62 2.42 -1.54
C THR A 121 4.82 1.74 -2.21
N ILE A 122 5.56 2.43 -3.07
CA ILE A 122 6.70 1.88 -3.83
C ILE A 122 7.97 2.66 -3.50
N GLY A 123 9.07 1.96 -3.22
CA GLY A 123 10.39 2.57 -3.01
C GLY A 123 11.31 2.37 -4.22
N LEU A 124 12.05 3.39 -4.62
CA LEU A 124 13.04 3.27 -5.70
C LEU A 124 14.45 3.05 -5.14
N GLY A 125 15.06 1.93 -5.52
CA GLY A 125 16.46 1.64 -5.23
C GLY A 125 16.73 1.21 -3.78
N PRO A 126 18.01 1.18 -3.37
CA PRO A 126 18.40 0.72 -2.05
C PRO A 126 17.91 1.67 -0.95
N GLY A 127 17.79 1.16 0.27
CA GLY A 127 17.34 1.92 1.45
C GLY A 127 15.93 1.57 1.91
N PHE A 128 15.21 0.76 1.14
CA PHE A 128 13.89 0.22 1.48
C PHE A 128 13.91 -1.30 1.46
N VAL A 129 13.06 -1.90 2.28
CA VAL A 129 12.76 -3.34 2.28
C VAL A 129 11.29 -3.53 1.91
N ALA A 130 11.03 -4.11 0.74
CA ALA A 130 9.70 -4.50 0.28
C ALA A 130 9.04 -5.43 1.30
N GLY A 131 7.77 -5.17 1.62
CA GLY A 131 6.91 -5.76 2.64
C GLY A 131 7.02 -5.14 4.04
N LYS A 132 8.05 -4.32 4.31
CA LYS A 132 8.28 -3.67 5.63
C LYS A 132 8.17 -2.15 5.51
N ASP A 133 8.99 -1.56 4.66
CA ASP A 133 9.03 -0.11 4.45
C ASP A 133 8.04 0.33 3.37
N VAL A 134 7.84 -0.52 2.36
CA VAL A 134 7.05 -0.27 1.15
C VAL A 134 6.47 -1.59 0.62
N HIS A 135 5.46 -1.53 -0.24
CA HIS A 135 4.85 -2.70 -0.87
C HIS A 135 5.73 -3.34 -1.94
N ALA A 136 6.47 -2.53 -2.69
CA ALA A 136 7.44 -3.01 -3.66
C ALA A 136 8.67 -2.10 -3.71
N VAL A 137 9.82 -2.69 -4.05
CA VAL A 137 11.05 -1.96 -4.34
C VAL A 137 11.42 -2.16 -5.80
N VAL A 138 11.69 -1.07 -6.52
CA VAL A 138 12.14 -1.13 -7.93
C VAL A 138 13.65 -0.94 -8.01
N GLU A 139 14.34 -1.82 -8.72
CA GLU A 139 15.79 -1.74 -8.92
C GLU A 139 16.20 -0.50 -9.74
N THR A 140 17.24 0.19 -9.30
CA THR A 140 17.74 1.43 -9.92
C THR A 140 19.21 1.33 -10.35
N LYS A 141 19.92 0.24 -10.03
CA LYS A 141 21.27 -0.02 -10.51
C LYS A 141 21.21 -0.38 -12.00
N ARG A 142 22.11 0.21 -12.81
CA ARG A 142 22.25 -0.20 -14.21
C ARG A 142 22.77 -1.63 -14.27
N GLY A 143 22.18 -2.45 -15.13
CA GLY A 143 22.52 -3.86 -15.30
C GLY A 143 21.32 -4.66 -15.78
N HIS A 144 21.45 -5.98 -15.72
CA HIS A 144 20.40 -6.91 -16.14
C HIS A 144 19.08 -6.74 -15.37
N ASP A 145 19.17 -6.42 -14.08
CA ASP A 145 18.00 -6.26 -13.20
C ASP A 145 17.42 -4.84 -13.17
N LEU A 146 17.87 -3.90 -14.00
CA LEU A 146 17.35 -2.52 -13.97
C LEU A 146 15.83 -2.51 -14.18
N GLY A 147 15.10 -1.83 -13.29
CA GLY A 147 13.64 -1.77 -13.33
C GLY A 147 12.93 -3.02 -12.79
N ARG A 148 13.66 -4.06 -12.37
CA ARG A 148 13.10 -5.25 -11.74
C ARG A 148 12.36 -4.88 -10.45
N ILE A 149 11.23 -5.53 -10.23
CA ILE A 149 10.39 -5.32 -9.05
C ILE A 149 10.69 -6.41 -8.02
N TYR A 150 10.94 -5.98 -6.79
CA TYR A 150 11.05 -6.83 -5.62
C TYR A 150 9.84 -6.63 -4.73
N TYR A 151 9.02 -7.67 -4.58
CA TYR A 151 7.94 -7.72 -3.59
C TYR A 151 8.42 -8.26 -2.23
N ARG A 152 9.66 -8.78 -2.17
CA ARG A 152 10.35 -9.19 -0.95
C ARG A 152 11.80 -8.76 -1.01
N GLY A 153 12.34 -8.28 0.11
CA GLY A 153 13.75 -7.90 0.21
C GLY A 153 14.02 -6.48 -0.29
N SER A 154 15.24 -6.21 -0.73
CA SER A 154 15.69 -4.86 -1.10
C SER A 154 16.46 -4.88 -2.43
N ALA A 155 16.47 -3.74 -3.12
CA ALA A 155 17.35 -3.53 -4.27
C ALA A 155 18.83 -3.66 -3.90
N ILE A 156 19.68 -3.81 -4.92
CA ILE A 156 21.12 -3.94 -4.77
C ILE A 156 21.69 -2.72 -4.04
N PRO A 157 22.53 -2.90 -3.00
CA PRO A 157 23.16 -1.80 -2.29
C PRO A 157 23.92 -0.85 -3.22
N ASN A 158 23.92 0.44 -2.87
CA ASN A 158 24.62 1.45 -3.66
C ASN A 158 26.12 1.12 -3.75
N THR A 159 26.60 0.87 -4.97
CA THR A 159 28.01 0.55 -5.23
C THR A 159 28.93 1.78 -5.19
N GLY A 160 28.37 2.99 -5.25
CA GLY A 160 29.15 4.24 -5.33
C GLY A 160 29.80 4.50 -6.69
N VAL A 161 29.77 3.54 -7.62
CA VAL A 161 30.38 3.65 -8.95
C VAL A 161 29.35 4.16 -9.97
N PRO A 162 29.59 5.30 -10.65
CA PRO A 162 28.74 5.75 -11.74
C PRO A 162 28.69 4.77 -12.92
N GLY A 163 27.55 4.69 -13.60
CA GLY A 163 27.44 3.88 -14.82
C GLY A 163 28.27 4.44 -15.97
N VAL A 164 28.75 3.55 -16.85
CA VAL A 164 29.52 3.88 -18.06
C VAL A 164 28.61 4.56 -19.10
N ILE A 165 29.10 5.64 -19.71
CA ILE A 165 28.49 6.31 -20.87
C ILE A 165 29.60 6.60 -21.88
N GLY A 166 29.44 6.16 -23.12
CA GLY A 166 30.46 6.35 -24.17
C GLY A 166 31.84 5.79 -23.79
N GLY A 167 31.90 4.70 -23.01
CA GLY A 167 33.15 4.12 -22.51
C GLY A 167 33.73 4.75 -21.24
N VAL A 168 33.16 5.85 -20.74
CA VAL A 168 33.67 6.58 -19.55
C VAL A 168 32.72 6.41 -18.36
N ALA A 169 33.27 6.10 -17.17
CA ALA A 169 32.49 5.90 -15.94
C ALA A 169 32.62 7.07 -14.95
N ALA A 170 33.60 7.02 -14.04
CA ALA A 170 33.71 7.97 -12.93
C ALA A 170 34.15 9.37 -13.39
N GLU A 171 35.03 9.45 -14.39
CA GLU A 171 35.62 10.71 -14.86
C GLU A 171 34.60 11.69 -15.42
N ARG A 172 33.45 11.21 -15.89
CA ARG A 172 32.39 12.07 -16.43
C ARG A 172 31.59 12.81 -15.35
N VAL A 173 31.71 12.36 -14.09
CA VAL A 173 31.02 12.95 -12.94
C VAL A 173 31.97 13.91 -12.22
N ILE A 174 31.53 15.15 -12.04
CA ILE A 174 32.33 16.18 -11.38
C ILE A 174 31.82 16.38 -9.96
N TYR A 175 32.77 16.39 -9.03
CA TYR A 175 32.56 16.60 -7.60
C TYR A 175 33.14 17.95 -7.18
N ALA A 176 32.50 18.60 -6.21
CA ALA A 176 32.92 19.88 -5.68
C ALA A 176 34.34 19.80 -5.10
N PRO A 177 35.32 20.58 -5.60
CA PRO A 177 36.68 20.57 -5.07
C PRO A 177 36.82 21.24 -3.70
N ALA A 178 35.85 22.07 -3.31
CA ALA A 178 35.82 22.81 -2.05
C ALA A 178 34.38 22.93 -1.52
N GLU A 179 34.24 23.37 -0.27
CA GLU A 179 32.95 23.78 0.31
C GLU A 179 32.67 25.25 -0.01
N GLY A 180 31.42 25.58 -0.31
CA GLY A 180 30.99 26.95 -0.58
C GLY A 180 29.75 27.05 -1.47
N ILE A 181 29.53 28.24 -2.03
CA ILE A 181 28.40 28.52 -2.92
C ILE A 181 28.84 28.35 -4.37
N LEU A 182 28.10 27.52 -5.12
CA LEU A 182 28.34 27.25 -6.53
C LEU A 182 27.85 28.42 -7.42
N THR A 183 28.68 28.81 -8.38
CA THR A 183 28.35 29.75 -9.46
C THR A 183 28.73 29.15 -10.80
N GLY A 184 27.78 28.97 -11.70
CA GLY A 184 27.97 28.41 -13.03
C GLY A 184 28.71 29.35 -13.98
N CYS A 185 29.68 28.81 -14.72
CA CYS A 185 30.37 29.51 -15.82
C CYS A 185 29.91 29.01 -17.20
N ARG A 186 29.23 27.86 -17.23
CA ARG A 186 28.70 27.17 -18.41
C ARG A 186 27.28 26.68 -18.14
N THR A 187 26.54 26.42 -19.20
CA THR A 187 25.14 26.01 -19.16
C THR A 187 24.97 24.59 -19.69
N ILE A 188 23.88 23.93 -19.29
CA ILE A 188 23.57 22.57 -19.75
C ILE A 188 23.38 22.58 -21.28
N GLY A 189 24.10 21.70 -21.97
CA GLY A 189 24.11 21.59 -23.44
C GLY A 189 25.29 22.29 -24.13
N ASP A 190 26.14 22.99 -23.37
CA ASP A 190 27.40 23.54 -23.87
C ASP A 190 28.42 22.43 -24.12
N LEU A 191 29.22 22.61 -25.18
CA LEU A 191 30.44 21.85 -25.40
C LEU A 191 31.51 22.37 -24.43
N VAL A 192 32.18 21.46 -23.74
CA VAL A 192 33.26 21.79 -22.81
C VAL A 192 34.51 20.97 -23.14
N HIS A 193 35.67 21.59 -22.94
CA HIS A 193 36.97 20.95 -23.11
C HIS A 193 37.60 20.63 -21.76
N LYS A 194 38.34 19.53 -21.68
CA LYS A 194 39.08 19.14 -20.47
C LYS A 194 39.97 20.29 -19.98
N GLY A 195 39.85 20.60 -18.69
CA GLY A 195 40.55 21.72 -18.04
C GLY A 195 39.81 23.06 -18.11
N GLU A 196 38.74 23.18 -18.91
CA GLU A 196 37.91 24.37 -18.98
C GLU A 196 37.12 24.58 -17.68
N VAL A 197 37.01 25.84 -17.22
CA VAL A 197 36.26 26.18 -16.02
C VAL A 197 34.76 26.19 -16.32
N ILE A 198 34.03 25.22 -15.74
CA ILE A 198 32.58 25.07 -15.93
C ILE A 198 31.76 25.74 -14.81
N ALA A 199 32.36 25.93 -13.64
CA ALA A 199 31.77 26.60 -12.49
C ALA A 199 32.86 27.09 -11.52
N ARG A 200 32.45 27.83 -10.50
CA ARG A 200 33.28 28.25 -9.37
C ARG A 200 32.57 27.96 -8.06
N ILE A 201 33.34 27.68 -7.01
CA ILE A 201 32.88 27.58 -5.62
C ILE A 201 33.64 28.63 -4.82
N GLY A 202 32.99 29.77 -4.56
CA GLY A 202 33.72 30.99 -4.19
C GLY A 202 34.77 31.33 -5.26
N ASP A 203 36.04 31.44 -4.87
CA ASP A 203 37.14 31.70 -5.81
C ASP A 203 37.71 30.43 -6.46
N CYS A 204 37.35 29.24 -5.97
CA CYS A 204 37.90 27.96 -6.42
C CYS A 204 37.31 27.56 -7.80
N PRO A 205 38.12 27.42 -8.86
CA PRO A 205 37.63 26.98 -10.17
C PRO A 205 37.28 25.49 -10.17
N VAL A 206 36.15 25.14 -10.77
CA VAL A 206 35.76 23.76 -11.07
C VAL A 206 35.97 23.50 -12.56
N GLN A 207 36.86 22.56 -12.87
CA GLN A 207 37.26 22.27 -14.24
C GLN A 207 36.57 21.01 -14.79
N ALA A 208 36.30 21.02 -16.09
CA ALA A 208 35.88 19.82 -16.81
C ALA A 208 36.99 18.76 -16.78
N SER A 209 36.63 17.53 -16.43
CA SER A 209 37.53 16.38 -16.34
C SER A 209 37.78 15.69 -17.68
N ILE A 210 36.85 15.86 -18.62
CA ILE A 210 36.86 15.27 -19.97
C ILE A 210 36.28 16.28 -20.98
N ASP A 211 36.57 16.06 -22.27
CA ASP A 211 35.84 16.71 -23.36
C ASP A 211 34.42 16.13 -23.45
N GLY A 212 33.43 16.97 -23.78
CA GLY A 212 32.07 16.49 -24.00
C GLY A 212 31.01 17.58 -23.89
N ILE A 213 29.76 17.15 -23.75
CA ILE A 213 28.61 18.03 -23.52
C ILE A 213 28.34 18.12 -22.02
N LEU A 214 28.24 19.32 -21.46
CA LEU A 214 27.80 19.52 -20.09
C LEU A 214 26.33 19.08 -19.97
N ARG A 215 26.12 17.84 -19.53
CA ARG A 215 24.81 17.18 -19.50
C ARG A 215 23.97 17.61 -18.31
N GLY A 216 24.61 18.03 -17.23
CA GLY A 216 23.94 18.56 -16.06
C GLY A 216 24.88 19.27 -15.11
N ILE A 217 24.34 20.23 -14.39
CA ILE A 217 25.02 20.98 -13.33
C ILE A 217 23.99 21.48 -12.30
N LEU A 218 24.37 21.46 -11.02
CA LEU A 218 23.58 22.03 -9.93
C LEU A 218 23.22 23.52 -10.20
N PRO A 219 22.15 24.03 -9.58
CA PRO A 219 21.73 25.41 -9.80
C PRO A 219 22.70 26.42 -9.17
N ASP A 220 22.74 27.62 -9.73
CA ASP A 220 23.51 28.73 -9.18
C ASP A 220 23.03 29.07 -7.77
N GLY A 221 23.96 29.42 -6.88
CA GLY A 221 23.67 29.70 -5.48
C GLY A 221 23.55 28.45 -4.61
N PHE A 222 23.65 27.23 -5.17
CA PHE A 222 23.53 26.00 -4.39
C PHE A 222 24.73 25.81 -3.45
N PRO A 223 24.50 25.58 -2.14
CA PRO A 223 25.57 25.30 -1.19
C PRO A 223 26.07 23.86 -1.36
N VAL A 224 27.37 23.69 -1.59
CA VAL A 224 28.00 22.38 -1.76
C VAL A 224 29.07 22.16 -0.69
N LYS A 225 29.22 20.90 -0.26
CA LYS A 225 30.37 20.44 0.53
C LYS A 225 31.44 19.88 -0.41
N GLN A 226 32.70 19.86 0.03
CA GLN A 226 33.76 19.18 -0.72
C GLN A 226 33.38 17.71 -0.97
N GLY A 227 33.58 17.24 -2.21
CA GLY A 227 33.19 15.89 -2.63
C GLY A 227 31.70 15.72 -2.97
N PHE A 228 30.89 16.78 -2.92
CA PHE A 228 29.49 16.71 -3.33
C PHE A 228 29.38 16.60 -4.86
N LYS A 229 28.55 15.70 -5.37
CA LYS A 229 28.34 15.52 -6.81
C LYS A 229 27.63 16.75 -7.38
N MET A 230 28.23 17.45 -8.34
CA MET A 230 27.73 18.74 -8.81
C MET A 230 27.47 18.86 -10.31
N ALA A 231 28.18 18.09 -11.15
CA ALA A 231 27.98 18.12 -12.60
C ALA A 231 28.23 16.76 -13.25
N ASP A 232 27.78 16.62 -14.49
CA ASP A 232 27.90 15.42 -15.32
C ASP A 232 28.17 15.84 -16.77
N ILE A 233 29.20 15.26 -17.39
CA ILE A 233 29.56 15.48 -18.80
C ILE A 233 29.23 14.21 -19.59
N ASP A 234 28.62 14.35 -20.77
CA ASP A 234 28.43 13.24 -21.71
C ASP A 234 29.54 13.30 -22.77
N PRO A 235 30.38 12.27 -22.92
CA PRO A 235 31.47 12.27 -23.90
C PRO A 235 30.98 12.13 -25.35
N ARG A 236 29.71 11.77 -25.57
CA ARG A 236 29.12 11.54 -26.90
C ARG A 236 28.59 12.85 -27.48
N LEU A 237 29.33 13.44 -28.41
CA LEU A 237 29.01 14.75 -28.98
C LEU A 237 27.78 14.72 -29.90
N GLU A 238 27.56 13.59 -30.57
CA GLU A 238 26.43 13.30 -31.42
C GLU A 238 25.10 13.19 -30.65
N GLU A 239 25.17 12.97 -29.33
CA GLU A 239 24.02 12.78 -28.44
C GLU A 239 23.64 14.07 -27.68
N ARG A 240 23.94 15.24 -28.26
CA ARG A 240 23.82 16.56 -27.59
C ARG A 240 22.44 16.80 -26.96
N ASP A 241 21.37 16.39 -27.64
CA ASP A 241 19.99 16.63 -27.18
C ASP A 241 19.55 15.69 -26.04
N ASN A 242 20.34 14.66 -25.69
CA ASN A 242 20.03 13.79 -24.54
C ASN A 242 20.10 14.51 -23.19
N CYS A 243 20.69 15.70 -23.12
CA CYS A 243 20.58 16.53 -21.92
C CYS A 243 19.14 17.07 -21.71
N ARG A 244 18.28 17.04 -22.74
CA ARG A 244 16.90 17.55 -22.73
C ARG A 244 15.82 16.46 -22.79
N SER A 245 16.21 15.19 -22.79
CA SER A 245 15.27 14.07 -22.79
C SER A 245 15.41 13.19 -21.54
N ILE A 246 14.28 12.60 -21.13
CA ILE A 246 14.22 11.61 -20.06
C ILE A 246 15.11 10.42 -20.47
N SER A 247 15.93 9.92 -19.55
CA SER A 247 16.89 8.86 -19.89
C SER A 247 16.23 7.49 -20.09
N ASP A 248 16.89 6.64 -20.87
CA ASP A 248 16.65 5.19 -20.95
C ASP A 248 16.40 4.56 -19.57
N LYS A 249 17.28 4.89 -18.61
CA LYS A 249 17.25 4.39 -17.25
C LYS A 249 16.01 4.85 -16.49
N ALA A 250 15.67 6.13 -16.58
CA ALA A 250 14.48 6.68 -15.95
C ALA A 250 13.20 6.04 -16.53
N ARG A 251 13.14 5.84 -17.86
CA ARG A 251 12.01 5.17 -18.52
C ARG A 251 11.85 3.69 -18.11
N CYS A 252 12.97 2.99 -17.92
CA CYS A 252 12.99 1.60 -17.48
C CYS A 252 12.49 1.46 -16.04
N ILE A 253 13.02 2.28 -15.11
CA ILE A 253 12.54 2.34 -13.72
C ILE A 253 11.05 2.69 -13.67
N ALA A 254 10.63 3.68 -14.45
CA ALA A 254 9.22 4.04 -14.56
C ALA A 254 8.34 2.88 -15.04
N GLY A 255 8.83 2.05 -15.97
CA GLY A 255 8.15 0.82 -16.38
C GLY A 255 7.91 -0.13 -15.20
N GLY A 256 8.95 -0.39 -14.41
CA GLY A 256 8.82 -1.21 -13.19
C GLY A 256 7.86 -0.63 -12.16
N VAL A 257 7.83 0.71 -12.00
CA VAL A 257 6.84 1.37 -11.13
C VAL A 257 5.43 1.17 -11.62
N LEU A 258 5.15 1.43 -12.90
CA LEU A 258 3.80 1.26 -13.46
C LEU A 258 3.34 -0.20 -13.38
N GLU A 259 4.21 -1.15 -13.69
CA GLU A 259 3.91 -2.58 -13.56
C GLU A 259 3.61 -2.96 -12.11
N ALA A 260 4.40 -2.47 -11.14
CA ALA A 260 4.14 -2.70 -9.72
C ALA A 260 2.80 -2.10 -9.29
N VAL A 261 2.46 -0.88 -9.73
CA VAL A 261 1.16 -0.24 -9.45
C VAL A 261 0.03 -1.14 -9.95
N LEU A 262 0.06 -1.53 -11.22
CA LEU A 262 -1.02 -2.35 -11.80
C LEU A 262 -1.11 -3.72 -11.13
N HIS A 263 0.02 -4.37 -10.84
CA HIS A 263 0.03 -5.66 -10.17
C HIS A 263 -0.57 -5.58 -8.76
N LEU A 264 -0.13 -4.62 -7.95
CA LEU A 264 -0.60 -4.48 -6.58
C LEU A 264 -2.06 -4.05 -6.50
N GLN A 265 -2.53 -3.25 -7.46
CA GLN A 265 -3.96 -2.92 -7.58
C GLN A 265 -4.81 -4.13 -7.94
N THR A 266 -4.35 -4.98 -8.86
CA THR A 266 -5.09 -6.22 -9.17
C THR A 266 -5.17 -7.16 -7.98
N LEU A 267 -4.16 -7.18 -7.09
CA LEU A 267 -4.21 -7.95 -5.85
C LEU A 267 -5.23 -7.37 -4.84
N GLU A 268 -5.33 -6.05 -4.74
CA GLU A 268 -6.38 -5.41 -3.94
C GLU A 268 -7.77 -5.70 -4.49
N GLU A 269 -7.96 -5.65 -5.81
CA GLU A 269 -9.24 -5.95 -6.46
C GLU A 269 -9.61 -7.43 -6.39
N ALA A 270 -8.63 -8.34 -6.38
CA ALA A 270 -8.85 -9.78 -6.26
C ALA A 270 -9.30 -10.20 -4.85
N PHE A 271 -8.92 -9.47 -3.80
CA PHE A 271 -9.36 -9.74 -2.43
C PHE A 271 -10.48 -8.78 -2.02
N SER A 272 -11.71 -9.15 -2.37
CA SER A 272 -12.92 -8.46 -1.93
C SER A 272 -13.70 -9.38 -0.99
N LEU A 273 -13.93 -8.97 0.25
CA LEU A 273 -14.76 -9.73 1.19
C LEU A 273 -16.19 -9.84 0.70
N ARG A 274 -16.69 -8.84 -0.03
CA ARG A 274 -18.01 -8.91 -0.65
C ARG A 274 -18.07 -10.00 -1.70
N ASN A 275 -17.06 -10.10 -2.57
CA ASN A 275 -17.01 -11.14 -3.59
C ASN A 275 -16.77 -12.51 -2.95
N ILE A 276 -15.79 -12.59 -2.05
CA ILE A 276 -15.43 -13.81 -1.33
C ILE A 276 -16.66 -14.35 -0.63
N LEU A 277 -17.40 -13.56 0.16
CA LEU A 277 -18.57 -14.01 0.94
C LEU A 277 -19.90 -13.89 0.18
N LYS A 278 -19.88 -13.48 -1.09
CA LYS A 278 -21.05 -13.24 -1.96
C LYS A 278 -22.08 -12.29 -1.32
N ILE A 279 -21.61 -11.19 -0.77
CA ILE A 279 -22.43 -10.15 -0.12
C ILE A 279 -22.95 -9.17 -1.17
N ASP A 280 -24.25 -9.29 -1.45
CA ASP A 280 -25.05 -8.29 -2.15
C ASP A 280 -25.63 -7.25 -1.18
N PRO A 281 -25.20 -5.97 -1.20
CA PRO A 281 -25.72 -4.92 -0.33
C PRO A 281 -27.20 -4.56 -0.55
N GLY A 282 -27.76 -4.91 -1.72
CA GLY A 282 -29.20 -4.74 -1.98
C GLY A 282 -30.07 -5.76 -1.23
N LYS A 283 -29.48 -6.91 -0.87
CA LYS A 283 -30.15 -8.01 -0.16
C LYS A 283 -29.71 -8.15 1.30
N HIS A 284 -28.42 -8.02 1.56
CA HIS A 284 -27.79 -8.23 2.86
C HIS A 284 -27.53 -6.87 3.52
N ARG A 285 -28.59 -6.27 4.08
CA ARG A 285 -28.52 -4.93 4.66
C ARG A 285 -28.18 -4.97 6.13
N LEU A 286 -28.75 -5.90 6.90
CA LEU A 286 -28.38 -6.14 8.29
C LEU A 286 -27.54 -7.41 8.39
N ILE A 287 -26.24 -7.25 8.62
CA ILE A 287 -25.25 -8.34 8.68
C ILE A 287 -24.80 -8.51 10.13
N ALA A 288 -24.91 -9.73 10.68
CA ALA A 288 -24.39 -10.05 12.01
C ALA A 288 -23.15 -10.94 11.91
N VAL A 289 -22.12 -10.65 12.70
CA VAL A 289 -20.87 -11.40 12.74
C VAL A 289 -20.74 -12.10 14.10
N THR A 290 -20.56 -13.41 14.08
CA THR A 290 -20.50 -14.28 15.28
C THR A 290 -19.17 -15.01 15.38
N GLY A 291 -18.82 -15.48 16.59
CA GLY A 291 -17.70 -16.37 16.81
C GLY A 291 -16.40 -15.75 17.31
N ALA A 292 -15.26 -16.04 16.66
CA ALA A 292 -13.93 -15.75 17.19
C ALA A 292 -12.86 -15.67 16.09
N GLY A 293 -11.64 -15.23 16.43
CA GLY A 293 -10.52 -15.24 15.47
C GLY A 293 -10.58 -14.17 14.37
N GLY A 294 -10.70 -12.90 14.74
CA GLY A 294 -10.63 -11.78 13.78
C GLY A 294 -11.97 -11.18 13.37
N LYS A 295 -13.05 -11.42 14.13
CA LYS A 295 -14.37 -10.79 13.89
C LYS A 295 -14.30 -9.29 13.70
N THR A 296 -13.67 -8.59 14.66
CA THR A 296 -13.56 -7.14 14.63
C THR A 296 -12.83 -6.70 13.37
N THR A 297 -11.72 -7.34 13.01
CA THR A 297 -11.00 -7.09 11.75
C THR A 297 -11.90 -7.30 10.52
N LEU A 298 -12.61 -8.43 10.43
CA LEU A 298 -13.55 -8.71 9.34
C LEU A 298 -14.61 -7.60 9.22
N ILE A 299 -15.22 -7.20 10.34
CA ILE A 299 -16.26 -6.17 10.38
C ILE A 299 -15.73 -4.84 9.82
N TYR A 300 -14.56 -4.40 10.29
CA TYR A 300 -13.99 -3.13 9.86
C TYR A 300 -13.50 -3.17 8.40
N GLU A 301 -12.89 -4.27 7.94
CA GLU A 301 -12.48 -4.43 6.54
C GLU A 301 -13.69 -4.48 5.60
N LEU A 302 -14.74 -5.23 5.94
CA LEU A 302 -15.97 -5.29 5.15
C LEU A 302 -16.67 -3.92 5.12
N ALA A 303 -16.76 -3.22 6.25
CA ALA A 303 -17.33 -1.88 6.31
C ALA A 303 -16.54 -0.88 5.47
N LYS A 304 -15.19 -0.96 5.49
CA LYS A 304 -14.33 -0.13 4.64
C LYS A 304 -14.60 -0.40 3.16
N GLU A 305 -14.66 -1.67 2.76
CA GLU A 305 -14.94 -2.06 1.38
C GLU A 305 -16.31 -1.57 0.89
N LEU A 306 -17.35 -1.70 1.70
CA LEU A 306 -18.70 -1.21 1.38
C LEU A 306 -18.76 0.32 1.27
N ARG A 307 -18.10 1.04 2.19
CA ARG A 307 -18.01 2.52 2.12
C ARG A 307 -17.25 2.98 0.88
N SER A 308 -16.14 2.32 0.54
CA SER A 308 -15.37 2.62 -0.68
C SER A 308 -16.17 2.34 -1.95
N ALA A 309 -17.12 1.41 -1.90
CA ALA A 309 -18.07 1.15 -2.98
C ALA A 309 -19.29 2.09 -3.00
N GLY A 310 -19.34 3.10 -2.11
CA GLY A 310 -20.36 4.14 -2.10
C GLY A 310 -21.57 3.88 -1.18
N TYR A 311 -21.60 2.77 -0.44
CA TYR A 311 -22.72 2.46 0.47
C TYR A 311 -22.56 3.18 1.81
N ARG A 312 -23.63 3.81 2.30
CA ARG A 312 -23.72 4.34 3.66
C ARG A 312 -23.73 3.16 4.63
N THR A 313 -22.57 2.78 5.12
CA THR A 313 -22.40 1.60 5.97
C THR A 313 -22.10 2.02 7.40
N VAL A 314 -22.68 1.36 8.40
CA VAL A 314 -22.37 1.59 9.82
C VAL A 314 -22.01 0.30 10.53
N VAL A 315 -21.11 0.40 11.52
CA VAL A 315 -20.77 -0.71 12.42
C VAL A 315 -21.44 -0.46 13.76
N ALA A 316 -22.08 -1.49 14.29
CA ALA A 316 -22.72 -1.50 15.59
C ALA A 316 -22.32 -2.77 16.37
N ALA A 317 -22.67 -2.81 17.65
CA ALA A 317 -22.47 -3.99 18.48
C ALA A 317 -23.74 -4.28 19.28
N THR A 318 -24.09 -5.56 19.45
CA THR A 318 -25.12 -6.02 20.42
C THR A 318 -24.49 -6.66 21.66
N ALA A 319 -23.16 -6.81 21.64
CA ALA A 319 -22.31 -7.17 22.78
C ALA A 319 -21.22 -6.10 22.97
N HIS A 320 -20.30 -6.29 23.91
CA HIS A 320 -19.16 -5.38 24.06
C HIS A 320 -18.18 -5.51 22.88
N MET A 321 -17.96 -4.42 22.15
CA MET A 321 -16.98 -4.31 21.05
C MET A 321 -15.85 -3.35 21.43
N TRP A 322 -14.64 -3.59 20.93
CA TRP A 322 -13.52 -2.66 21.07
C TRP A 322 -13.60 -1.53 20.04
N LYS A 323 -13.35 -0.29 20.49
CA LYS A 323 -13.23 0.88 19.63
C LYS A 323 -11.84 0.89 18.99
N GLU A 324 -11.78 0.75 17.67
CA GLU A 324 -10.50 0.75 16.95
C GLU A 324 -10.37 1.99 16.05
N GLY A 325 -9.50 2.93 16.46
CA GLY A 325 -9.30 4.19 15.75
C GLY A 325 -8.58 4.08 14.40
N ARG A 326 -8.08 2.89 14.04
CA ARG A 326 -7.28 2.66 12.83
C ARG A 326 -8.10 2.73 11.54
N TYR A 327 -9.42 2.53 11.64
CA TYR A 327 -10.30 2.41 10.47
C TYR A 327 -11.05 3.71 10.11
N GLY A 328 -10.79 4.81 10.84
CA GLY A 328 -11.28 6.14 10.47
C GLY A 328 -12.78 6.39 10.66
N PHE A 329 -13.53 5.45 11.24
CA PHE A 329 -14.94 5.65 11.62
C PHE A 329 -15.25 5.05 12.99
N THR A 330 -16.25 5.60 13.69
CA THR A 330 -16.63 5.20 15.06
C THR A 330 -17.88 4.31 15.03
N PRO A 331 -17.88 3.13 15.67
CA PRO A 331 -19.08 2.31 15.79
C PRO A 331 -20.14 2.92 16.70
N ILE A 332 -21.40 2.52 16.48
CA ILE A 332 -22.56 2.91 17.29
C ILE A 332 -22.85 1.84 18.35
N GLY A 333 -23.08 2.26 19.59
CA GLY A 333 -23.47 1.39 20.70
C GLY A 333 -24.44 2.07 21.67
N GLY A 334 -24.87 1.32 22.68
CA GLY A 334 -25.76 1.85 23.74
C GLY A 334 -25.07 2.82 24.71
N GLY A 335 -23.73 2.89 24.66
CA GLY A 335 -22.88 3.69 25.53
C GLY A 335 -21.39 3.40 25.32
N TYR A 336 -20.54 4.15 26.03
CA TYR A 336 -19.08 4.05 25.93
C TYR A 336 -18.46 3.85 27.32
N GLU A 337 -17.65 2.79 27.47
CA GLU A 337 -16.87 2.49 28.67
C GLU A 337 -15.39 2.40 28.30
N GLY A 338 -14.69 3.53 28.38
CA GLY A 338 -13.29 3.64 27.93
C GLY A 338 -13.15 3.31 26.44
N ASP A 339 -12.35 2.29 26.13
CA ASP A 339 -12.14 1.80 24.75
C ASP A 339 -13.18 0.75 24.31
N LYS A 340 -14.22 0.50 25.12
CA LYS A 340 -15.29 -0.45 24.79
C LYS A 340 -16.62 0.25 24.53
N ILE A 341 -17.36 -0.31 23.60
CA ILE A 341 -18.69 0.10 23.19
C ILE A 341 -19.67 -0.91 23.79
N THR A 342 -20.72 -0.44 24.49
CA THR A 342 -21.76 -1.33 25.02
C THR A 342 -22.78 -1.67 23.94
N GLY A 343 -23.36 -2.87 24.04
CA GLY A 343 -24.30 -3.38 23.04
C GLY A 343 -25.58 -2.56 22.95
N LEU A 344 -26.07 -2.33 21.74
CA LEU A 344 -27.42 -1.86 21.47
C LEU A 344 -28.45 -2.93 21.85
N ALA A 345 -29.69 -2.51 22.12
CA ALA A 345 -30.78 -3.45 22.31
C ALA A 345 -31.07 -4.20 20.99
N PRO A 346 -31.49 -5.49 21.01
CA PRO A 346 -31.60 -6.32 19.80
C PRO A 346 -32.43 -5.74 18.62
N GLY A 347 -33.41 -4.87 18.91
CA GLY A 347 -34.24 -4.22 17.89
C GLY A 347 -33.71 -2.88 17.36
N GLU A 348 -32.66 -2.31 17.96
CA GLU A 348 -32.09 -1.02 17.57
C GLU A 348 -31.25 -1.08 16.28
N PRO A 349 -30.41 -2.12 16.03
CA PRO A 349 -29.63 -2.21 14.80
C PRO A 349 -30.47 -2.12 13.53
N ARG A 350 -31.70 -2.66 13.55
CA ARG A 350 -32.60 -2.59 12.39
C ARG A 350 -33.05 -1.17 12.07
N LYS A 351 -33.24 -0.31 13.08
CA LYS A 351 -33.66 1.09 12.88
C LYS A 351 -32.59 1.91 12.15
N LEU A 352 -31.33 1.54 12.28
CA LEU A 352 -30.23 2.20 11.57
C LEU A 352 -30.36 2.05 10.04
N LEU A 353 -31.11 1.07 9.54
CA LEU A 353 -31.36 0.92 8.10
C LEU A 353 -32.21 2.03 7.47
N ASP A 354 -32.82 2.91 8.28
CA ASP A 354 -33.53 4.09 7.79
C ASP A 354 -32.54 5.15 7.27
N GLU A 355 -31.33 5.20 7.84
CA GLU A 355 -30.28 6.18 7.50
C GLU A 355 -29.11 5.55 6.72
N TYR A 356 -28.88 4.25 6.91
CA TYR A 356 -27.77 3.51 6.35
C TYR A 356 -28.24 2.44 5.36
N ASP A 357 -27.46 2.23 4.31
CA ASP A 357 -27.72 1.20 3.31
C ASP A 357 -27.40 -0.19 3.89
N VAL A 358 -26.31 -0.29 4.68
CA VAL A 358 -25.84 -1.52 5.34
C VAL A 358 -25.46 -1.27 6.81
N VAL A 359 -25.84 -2.17 7.70
CA VAL A 359 -25.52 -2.19 9.14
C VAL A 359 -24.82 -3.51 9.44
N ILE A 360 -23.59 -3.43 9.97
CA ILE A 360 -22.80 -4.61 10.37
C ILE A 360 -22.73 -4.66 11.90
N VAL A 361 -23.09 -5.78 12.49
CA VAL A 361 -23.22 -5.96 13.95
C VAL A 361 -22.26 -7.03 14.45
N GLU A 362 -21.45 -6.73 15.47
CA GLU A 362 -20.80 -7.78 16.26
C GLU A 362 -21.79 -8.36 17.27
N ALA A 363 -22.13 -9.63 17.08
CA ALA A 363 -23.20 -10.28 17.84
C ALA A 363 -22.72 -10.92 19.16
N ASP A 364 -21.40 -11.07 19.36
CA ASP A 364 -20.86 -11.76 20.52
C ASP A 364 -19.37 -11.48 20.84
N GLY A 365 -18.96 -11.66 22.10
CA GLY A 365 -17.57 -11.46 22.53
C GLY A 365 -16.77 -12.78 22.63
N SER A 366 -15.48 -12.77 22.27
CA SER A 366 -14.60 -13.97 22.33
C SER A 366 -13.38 -13.84 23.25
N ARG A 367 -13.18 -12.69 23.91
CA ARG A 367 -11.98 -12.37 24.72
C ARG A 367 -10.64 -12.51 23.96
N GLY A 368 -10.66 -12.32 22.65
CA GLY A 368 -9.46 -12.40 21.81
C GLY A 368 -8.99 -13.82 21.47
N LEU A 369 -9.74 -14.85 21.86
CA LEU A 369 -9.44 -16.24 21.50
C LEU A 369 -9.80 -16.54 20.03
N PRO A 370 -9.12 -17.52 19.39
CA PRO A 370 -9.33 -17.85 17.98
C PRO A 370 -10.58 -18.70 17.73
N LEU A 371 -11.04 -19.51 18.68
CA LEU A 371 -12.26 -20.30 18.56
C LEU A 371 -13.27 -19.95 19.65
N LYS A 372 -14.54 -20.21 19.40
CA LYS A 372 -15.61 -20.03 20.37
C LYS A 372 -16.76 -21.01 20.12
N CYS A 373 -17.41 -21.48 21.18
CA CYS A 373 -18.77 -21.97 21.10
C CYS A 373 -19.70 -21.03 21.88
N PRO A 374 -20.86 -20.64 21.32
CA PRO A 374 -21.80 -19.78 22.04
C PRO A 374 -22.42 -20.54 23.22
N GLY A 375 -22.60 -19.84 24.35
CA GLY A 375 -23.37 -20.40 25.47
C GLY A 375 -24.86 -20.05 25.36
N ASP A 376 -25.65 -20.27 26.40
CA ASP A 376 -27.11 -20.30 26.31
C ASP A 376 -27.74 -19.02 25.72
N GLN A 377 -27.25 -17.85 26.13
CA GLN A 377 -27.75 -16.53 25.68
C GLN A 377 -26.98 -15.94 24.48
N GLU A 378 -26.10 -16.72 23.85
CA GLU A 378 -25.36 -16.30 22.65
C GLU A 378 -25.67 -17.22 21.46
N PRO A 379 -25.41 -16.76 20.23
CA PRO A 379 -25.10 -15.37 19.85
C PRO A 379 -26.32 -14.43 19.97
N VAL A 380 -26.10 -13.13 20.21
CA VAL A 380 -27.18 -12.13 20.27
C VAL A 380 -27.41 -11.56 18.86
N ILE A 381 -28.11 -12.33 18.03
CA ILE A 381 -28.43 -11.95 16.64
C ILE A 381 -29.62 -10.98 16.65
N PRO A 382 -29.50 -9.78 16.03
CA PRO A 382 -30.62 -8.85 15.88
C PRO A 382 -31.83 -9.44 15.13
N ASP A 383 -33.00 -8.92 15.44
CA ASP A 383 -34.22 -9.32 14.74
C ASP A 383 -34.22 -8.86 13.28
N GLY A 384 -34.47 -9.83 12.39
CA GLY A 384 -34.51 -9.62 10.94
C GLY A 384 -33.15 -9.31 10.33
N THR A 385 -32.07 -9.85 10.89
CA THR A 385 -30.78 -10.01 10.21
C THR A 385 -30.95 -10.74 8.88
N ASP A 386 -30.34 -10.20 7.82
CA ASP A 386 -30.40 -10.78 6.47
C ASP A 386 -29.31 -11.85 6.27
N LEU A 387 -28.15 -11.64 6.89
CA LEU A 387 -26.96 -12.49 6.77
C LEU A 387 -26.22 -12.61 8.11
N VAL A 388 -25.88 -13.84 8.50
CA VAL A 388 -24.95 -14.12 9.60
C VAL A 388 -23.63 -14.65 9.03
N ILE A 389 -22.50 -14.10 9.48
CA ILE A 389 -21.16 -14.56 9.15
C ILE A 389 -20.49 -15.11 10.42
N GLY A 390 -20.31 -16.43 10.49
CA GLY A 390 -19.55 -17.06 11.55
C GLY A 390 -18.05 -16.98 11.28
N VAL A 391 -17.26 -16.68 12.30
CA VAL A 391 -15.80 -16.55 12.18
C VAL A 391 -15.10 -17.51 13.13
N ALA A 392 -14.03 -18.13 12.65
CA ALA A 392 -13.06 -18.86 13.45
C ALA A 392 -11.63 -18.51 13.01
N GLY A 393 -10.67 -18.58 13.92
CA GLY A 393 -9.25 -18.45 13.62
C GLY A 393 -8.59 -19.82 13.49
N ALA A 394 -7.92 -20.07 12.37
CA ALA A 394 -7.21 -21.31 12.09
C ALA A 394 -6.11 -21.62 13.11
N THR A 395 -5.55 -20.60 13.77
CA THR A 395 -4.57 -20.75 14.86
C THR A 395 -5.09 -21.56 16.05
N ALA A 396 -6.41 -21.77 16.17
CA ALA A 396 -6.96 -22.67 17.17
C ALA A 396 -6.53 -24.13 16.96
N ILE A 397 -6.30 -24.55 15.70
CA ILE A 397 -5.93 -25.92 15.37
C ILE A 397 -4.56 -26.23 15.99
N GLY A 398 -4.47 -27.37 16.67
CA GLY A 398 -3.24 -27.80 17.35
C GLY A 398 -3.05 -27.24 18.76
N GLN A 399 -3.83 -26.25 19.18
CA GLN A 399 -3.90 -25.77 20.57
C GLN A 399 -4.95 -26.55 21.37
N THR A 400 -4.87 -26.51 22.71
CA THR A 400 -5.89 -27.15 23.55
C THR A 400 -7.19 -26.36 23.58
N PHE A 401 -8.31 -27.04 23.84
CA PHE A 401 -9.60 -26.37 24.04
C PHE A 401 -9.54 -25.30 25.13
N ARG A 402 -8.85 -25.57 26.25
CA ARG A 402 -8.69 -24.61 27.35
C ARG A 402 -8.00 -23.31 26.92
N GLU A 403 -6.99 -23.41 26.07
CA GLU A 403 -6.17 -22.27 25.65
C GLU A 403 -6.85 -21.46 24.55
N ALA A 404 -7.46 -22.13 23.58
CA ALA A 404 -7.84 -21.51 22.31
C ALA A 404 -9.36 -21.33 22.10
N CYS A 405 -10.21 -21.94 22.94
CA CYS A 405 -11.66 -21.88 22.76
C CYS A 405 -12.35 -21.06 23.87
N HIS A 406 -12.96 -19.94 23.48
CA HIS A 406 -13.84 -19.20 24.38
C HIS A 406 -15.10 -20.03 24.68
N ARG A 407 -15.41 -20.18 25.98
CA ARG A 407 -16.43 -21.11 26.49
C ARG A 407 -16.12 -22.57 26.16
N PHE A 408 -14.85 -22.97 26.26
CA PHE A 408 -14.42 -24.36 26.06
C PHE A 408 -15.26 -25.43 26.78
N PRO A 409 -15.83 -25.25 27.99
CA PRO A 409 -16.64 -26.31 28.60
C PRO A 409 -17.89 -26.65 27.79
N VAL A 410 -18.43 -25.67 27.07
CA VAL A 410 -19.56 -25.83 26.15
C VAL A 410 -19.11 -26.58 24.90
N ALA A 411 -17.99 -26.16 24.30
CA ALA A 411 -17.39 -26.84 23.15
C ALA A 411 -17.07 -28.31 23.45
N CYS A 412 -16.36 -28.58 24.54
CA CYS A 412 -16.00 -29.91 25.00
C CYS A 412 -17.23 -30.83 25.20
N ARG A 413 -18.30 -30.29 25.79
CA ARG A 413 -19.55 -31.05 25.98
C ARG A 413 -20.19 -31.44 24.65
N TYR A 414 -20.24 -30.51 23.69
CA TYR A 414 -20.88 -30.76 22.40
C TYR A 414 -20.06 -31.66 21.48
N LEU A 415 -18.74 -31.52 21.52
CA LEU A 415 -17.82 -32.28 20.67
C LEU A 415 -17.38 -33.62 21.29
N GLY A 416 -17.74 -33.88 22.56
CA GLY A 416 -17.28 -35.07 23.27
C GLY A 416 -15.77 -35.07 23.55
N ARG A 417 -15.19 -33.88 23.80
CA ARG A 417 -13.75 -33.66 24.01
C ARG A 417 -13.45 -33.30 25.46
N SER A 418 -12.21 -33.52 25.89
CA SER A 418 -11.68 -33.00 27.15
C SER A 418 -10.99 -31.63 26.97
N PRO A 419 -10.87 -30.80 28.02
CA PRO A 419 -10.26 -29.46 27.91
C PRO A 419 -8.80 -29.43 27.44
N GLU A 420 -8.05 -30.50 27.67
CA GLU A 420 -6.63 -30.62 27.34
C GLU A 420 -6.38 -31.29 25.98
N GLU A 421 -7.43 -31.78 25.32
CA GLU A 421 -7.32 -32.28 23.94
C GLU A 421 -7.06 -31.12 22.98
N LYS A 422 -6.28 -31.42 21.93
CA LYS A 422 -5.99 -30.48 20.87
C LYS A 422 -7.18 -30.35 19.92
N ILE A 423 -7.50 -29.12 19.54
CA ILE A 423 -8.51 -28.81 18.54
C ILE A 423 -8.01 -29.27 17.18
N THR A 424 -8.83 -30.06 16.48
CA THR A 424 -8.57 -30.51 15.10
C THR A 424 -9.29 -29.61 14.08
N ALA A 425 -8.95 -29.77 12.80
CA ALA A 425 -9.68 -29.13 11.70
C ALA A 425 -11.18 -29.51 11.69
N GLU A 426 -11.51 -30.75 12.08
CA GLU A 426 -12.88 -31.23 12.22
C GLU A 426 -13.61 -30.52 13.36
N ASP A 427 -12.98 -30.40 14.54
CA ASP A 427 -13.57 -29.70 15.67
C ASP A 427 -13.86 -28.23 15.31
N LEU A 428 -12.93 -27.56 14.62
CA LEU A 428 -13.10 -26.18 14.15
C LEU A 428 -14.26 -26.08 13.14
N ALA A 429 -14.30 -26.97 12.14
CA ALA A 429 -15.36 -26.99 11.14
C ALA A 429 -16.74 -27.20 11.78
N VAL A 430 -16.86 -28.11 12.76
CA VAL A 430 -18.11 -28.36 13.50
C VAL A 430 -18.49 -27.14 14.33
N CYS A 431 -17.55 -26.53 15.06
CA CYS A 431 -17.81 -25.30 15.80
C CYS A 431 -18.31 -24.18 14.90
N LEU A 432 -17.84 -24.11 13.65
CA LEU A 432 -18.18 -23.06 12.72
C LEU A 432 -19.50 -23.31 11.99
N THR A 433 -19.85 -24.55 11.68
CA THR A 433 -20.96 -24.86 10.75
C THR A 433 -22.18 -25.50 11.41
N SER A 434 -22.09 -25.94 12.68
CA SER A 434 -23.19 -26.60 13.37
C SER A 434 -24.13 -25.64 14.12
N ASP A 435 -25.38 -26.07 14.31
CA ASP A 435 -26.43 -25.34 15.04
C ASP A 435 -26.18 -25.29 16.57
N VAL A 436 -25.15 -25.98 17.06
CA VAL A 436 -24.65 -25.89 18.44
C VAL A 436 -23.39 -25.03 18.55
N GLY A 437 -22.80 -24.68 17.40
CA GLY A 437 -21.66 -23.78 17.23
C GLY A 437 -22.09 -22.38 16.80
N GLN A 438 -21.31 -21.71 15.94
CA GLN A 438 -21.58 -20.33 15.53
C GLN A 438 -22.87 -20.13 14.73
N LYS A 439 -23.44 -21.21 14.19
CA LYS A 439 -24.72 -21.20 13.48
C LYS A 439 -25.92 -21.32 14.42
N LYS A 440 -25.69 -21.38 15.74
CA LYS A 440 -26.77 -21.45 16.73
C LYS A 440 -27.76 -20.30 16.56
N GLN A 441 -29.05 -20.65 16.47
CA GLN A 441 -30.18 -19.71 16.32
C GLN A 441 -30.19 -18.87 15.03
N VAL A 442 -29.39 -19.24 14.02
CA VAL A 442 -29.42 -18.56 12.72
C VAL A 442 -30.64 -19.02 11.92
N ALA A 443 -31.54 -18.07 11.63
CA ALA A 443 -32.76 -18.30 10.85
C ALA A 443 -32.72 -17.67 9.44
N CYS A 444 -31.61 -17.01 9.09
CA CYS A 444 -31.39 -16.33 7.81
C CYS A 444 -30.25 -16.98 7.01
N GLU A 445 -29.75 -16.30 5.98
CA GLU A 445 -28.56 -16.79 5.29
C GLU A 445 -27.37 -16.88 6.24
N TYR A 446 -26.60 -17.94 6.09
CA TYR A 446 -25.37 -18.16 6.84
C TYR A 446 -24.18 -18.25 5.89
N ARG A 447 -23.09 -17.61 6.31
CA ARG A 447 -21.77 -17.71 5.70
C ARG A 447 -20.75 -17.94 6.79
N TYR A 448 -19.59 -18.45 6.42
CA TYR A 448 -18.50 -18.59 7.37
C TYR A 448 -17.16 -18.15 6.80
N LEU A 449 -16.26 -17.82 7.71
CA LEU A 449 -14.91 -17.41 7.38
C LEU A 449 -13.92 -17.98 8.39
N VAL A 450 -12.94 -18.73 7.89
CA VAL A 450 -11.79 -19.14 8.70
C VAL A 450 -10.66 -18.16 8.42
N ASN A 451 -10.30 -17.34 9.40
CA ASN A 451 -9.18 -16.42 9.29
C ASN A 451 -7.86 -17.11 9.69
N GLN A 452 -6.73 -16.49 9.39
CA GLN A 452 -5.38 -16.92 9.75
C GLN A 452 -4.97 -18.23 9.07
N ALA A 453 -5.50 -18.51 7.88
CA ALA A 453 -5.26 -19.76 7.15
C ALA A 453 -3.79 -19.99 6.76
N GLU A 454 -2.97 -18.94 6.71
CA GLU A 454 -1.52 -18.99 6.46
C GLU A 454 -0.72 -19.63 7.60
N GLU A 455 -1.32 -19.77 8.78
CA GLU A 455 -0.70 -20.41 9.93
C GLU A 455 -0.84 -21.94 9.87
N LEU A 456 -1.59 -22.47 8.89
CA LEU A 456 -1.73 -23.91 8.65
C LEU A 456 -0.72 -24.39 7.61
N ASP A 457 -0.22 -25.61 7.81
CA ASP A 457 0.43 -26.35 6.72
C ASP A 457 -0.58 -26.74 5.63
N GLU A 458 -0.06 -27.10 4.46
CA GLU A 458 -0.86 -27.40 3.27
C GLU A 458 -1.84 -28.55 3.50
N GLU A 459 -1.39 -29.62 4.16
CA GLU A 459 -2.20 -30.81 4.43
C GLU A 459 -3.40 -30.48 5.34
N THR A 460 -3.16 -29.71 6.40
CA THR A 460 -4.21 -29.28 7.33
C THR A 460 -5.19 -28.32 6.66
N ARG A 461 -4.70 -27.42 5.80
CA ARG A 461 -5.52 -26.46 5.05
C ARG A 461 -6.43 -27.18 4.05
N GLU A 462 -5.91 -28.13 3.29
CA GLU A 462 -6.69 -28.96 2.36
C GLU A 462 -7.75 -29.78 3.10
N ALA A 463 -7.39 -30.41 4.22
CA ALA A 463 -8.34 -31.17 5.03
C ALA A 463 -9.47 -30.29 5.57
N LEU A 464 -9.14 -29.09 6.05
CA LEU A 464 -10.13 -28.12 6.52
C LEU A 464 -11.08 -27.68 5.39
N CYS A 465 -10.55 -27.31 4.23
CA CYS A 465 -11.38 -26.94 3.09
C CYS A 465 -12.31 -28.09 2.67
N HIS A 466 -11.79 -29.32 2.60
CA HIS A 466 -12.61 -30.48 2.25
C HIS A 466 -13.74 -30.74 3.26
N LEU A 467 -13.51 -30.52 4.55
CA LEU A 467 -14.55 -30.62 5.58
C LEU A 467 -15.63 -29.54 5.41
N LEU A 468 -15.22 -28.31 5.09
CA LEU A 468 -16.12 -27.18 4.92
C LEU A 468 -16.94 -27.29 3.62
N GLU A 469 -16.35 -27.79 2.53
CA GLU A 469 -17.04 -28.05 1.25
C GLU A 469 -18.21 -29.04 1.36
N LYS A 470 -18.13 -29.99 2.31
CA LYS A 470 -19.23 -30.94 2.60
C LYS A 470 -20.44 -30.25 3.23
N GLY A 471 -20.26 -29.05 3.77
CA GLY A 471 -21.31 -28.21 4.33
C GLY A 471 -22.27 -27.67 3.26
N LYS A 472 -23.47 -27.28 3.69
CA LYS A 472 -24.46 -26.63 2.81
C LYS A 472 -24.24 -25.13 2.67
N ASP A 473 -23.60 -24.54 3.67
CA ASP A 473 -23.32 -23.10 3.74
C ASP A 473 -22.08 -22.77 2.91
N TYR A 474 -21.97 -21.50 2.54
CA TYR A 474 -20.86 -21.00 1.76
C TYR A 474 -19.87 -20.29 2.68
N GLY A 475 -18.57 -20.46 2.45
CA GLY A 475 -17.56 -19.72 3.19
C GLY A 475 -16.19 -19.82 2.57
N ALA A 476 -15.19 -19.28 3.26
CA ALA A 476 -13.82 -19.25 2.77
C ALA A 476 -12.82 -19.34 3.92
N ALA A 477 -11.64 -19.89 3.63
CA ALA A 477 -10.45 -19.73 4.46
C ALA A 477 -9.64 -18.54 3.91
N VAL A 478 -9.33 -17.56 4.75
CA VAL A 478 -8.63 -16.33 4.38
C VAL A 478 -7.53 -15.98 5.37
N SER A 479 -6.73 -15.01 4.97
CA SER A 479 -5.59 -14.49 5.72
C SER A 479 -5.73 -12.97 5.84
N PHE A 480 -6.18 -12.45 6.99
CA PHE A 480 -6.30 -11.01 7.22
C PHE A 480 -4.98 -10.30 7.57
N PHE A 481 -3.84 -10.99 7.51
CA PHE A 481 -2.61 -10.43 8.08
C PHE A 481 -2.15 -9.11 7.43
N GLN A 482 -1.63 -8.24 8.30
CA GLN A 482 -0.72 -7.13 7.98
C GLN A 482 0.54 -7.58 7.18
N LYS A 483 0.80 -8.88 7.06
CA LYS A 483 1.73 -9.54 6.12
C LYS A 483 1.15 -9.77 4.72
N ARG A 484 0.12 -9.02 4.30
CA ARG A 484 -0.40 -8.95 2.90
C ARG A 484 0.69 -8.68 1.82
N TRP A 485 1.92 -8.42 2.25
CA TRP A 485 3.05 -7.97 1.45
C TRP A 485 4.31 -8.85 1.58
N TYR A 486 4.23 -10.07 2.15
CA TYR A 486 5.39 -10.95 2.33
C TYR A 486 5.14 -12.46 2.05
N ASN A 487 5.38 -12.87 0.79
CA ASN A 487 5.53 -14.25 0.24
C ASN A 487 4.24 -15.09 0.22
N ASP A 488 3.88 -15.80 -0.85
CA ASP A 488 4.69 -16.77 -1.59
C ASP A 488 4.49 -16.71 -3.13
N SER A 489 5.50 -17.17 -3.87
CA SER A 489 5.53 -17.24 -5.35
C SER A 489 4.61 -18.31 -5.95
N THR A 490 3.48 -18.57 -5.32
CA THR A 490 2.44 -19.52 -5.74
C THR A 490 1.07 -18.87 -5.59
N ILE A 491 0.90 -17.67 -6.14
CA ILE A 491 -0.40 -17.36 -6.76
C ILE A 491 -0.39 -18.14 -8.09
N GLN A 492 -0.66 -19.46 -8.00
CA GLN A 492 -1.42 -20.04 -9.10
C GLN A 492 -2.63 -19.14 -9.23
N LYS A 493 -2.89 -18.63 -10.44
CA LYS A 493 -4.19 -18.03 -10.77
C LYS A 493 -5.23 -19.02 -10.27
N THR A 494 -5.76 -18.80 -9.08
CA THR A 494 -7.00 -19.44 -8.69
C THR A 494 -7.98 -18.70 -9.57
N GLU A 495 -8.27 -19.29 -10.74
CA GLU A 495 -9.58 -19.10 -11.32
C GLU A 495 -10.53 -19.26 -10.14
N VAL A 496 -11.17 -18.17 -9.75
CA VAL A 496 -12.30 -18.22 -8.83
C VAL A 496 -13.34 -18.99 -9.63
N ASN A 497 -13.26 -20.31 -9.56
CA ASN A 497 -14.24 -21.18 -10.14
C ASN A 497 -15.46 -20.99 -9.25
N GLU A 498 -16.44 -20.22 -9.73
CA GLU A 498 -17.61 -19.77 -8.98
C GLU A 498 -18.41 -20.92 -8.32
N GLU A 499 -18.10 -22.16 -8.71
CA GLU A 499 -18.68 -23.42 -8.25
C GLU A 499 -17.99 -24.09 -7.04
N LYS A 500 -16.73 -23.74 -6.67
CA LYS A 500 -16.07 -24.36 -5.50
C LYS A 500 -16.32 -23.57 -4.22
N ARG A 501 -16.62 -24.29 -3.13
CA ARG A 501 -17.07 -23.76 -1.82
C ARG A 501 -15.91 -23.51 -0.83
N CYS A 502 -14.68 -23.72 -1.26
CA CYS A 502 -13.39 -23.37 -0.66
C CYS A 502 -12.37 -23.35 -1.82
#